data_AF-A0A950SN14-F1
#
_entry.id   AF-A0A950SN14-F1
#
_cell.length_a   1.000
_cell.length_b   1.000
_cell.length_c   1.000
_cell.angle_alpha   90.00
_cell.angle_beta   90.00
_cell.angle_gamma   90.00
#
_symmetry.space_group_name_H-M   'P 1'
#
loop_
_entity.id
_entity.type
_entity.pdbx_description
1 polymer ?
#
loop_
_entity_poly.entity_id
_entity_poly.type
_entity_poly.pdbx_seq_one_letter_code
_entity_poly.pdbx_strand_id
1 'polypeptide(L)'
;MAVETSLAQPADALRRALPGVALAAAVAVAAYAANRVIEGWVPIPAMVLALLIGIALNPVAAWPACRPGLVFCGKVLLRWAVACLGLRVALADIASLGTAVAVLVIAAMTVTILADFALARAFGQPAGYGA
;
A
#
# COMPACT_ATOMS: atom_id res chain seq x y z
N MET A 1 33.43 -22.19 -20.82
CA MET A 1 33.64 -21.09 -19.86
C MET A 1 32.53 -20.02 -19.89
N ALA A 2 31.29 -20.35 -20.30
CA ALA A 2 30.18 -19.38 -20.42
C ALA A 2 28.83 -19.91 -19.89
N VAL A 3 28.85 -20.88 -18.97
CA VAL A 3 27.62 -21.54 -18.47
C VAL A 3 27.49 -21.47 -16.94
N GLU A 4 28.54 -21.12 -16.19
CA GLU A 4 28.51 -21.11 -14.71
C GLU A 4 27.96 -19.83 -14.07
N THR A 5 27.71 -18.75 -14.82
CA THR A 5 27.19 -17.48 -14.24
C THR A 5 25.68 -17.45 -14.02
N SER A 6 24.91 -18.44 -14.50
CA SER A 6 23.44 -18.37 -14.48
C SER A 6 22.79 -18.80 -13.16
N LEU A 7 23.51 -19.49 -12.26
CA LEU A 7 22.91 -20.07 -11.04
C LEU A 7 23.14 -19.25 -9.76
N ALA A 8 24.08 -18.30 -9.75
CA ALA A 8 24.32 -17.40 -8.61
C ALA A 8 23.38 -16.17 -8.58
N GLN A 9 22.64 -15.92 -9.66
CA GLN A 9 21.98 -14.64 -9.93
C GLN A 9 20.68 -14.32 -9.14
N PRO A 10 19.87 -15.28 -8.62
CA PRO A 10 18.68 -14.91 -7.84
C PRO A 10 19.02 -14.44 -6.42
N ALA A 11 20.11 -14.94 -5.84
CA ALA A 11 20.54 -14.58 -4.48
C ALA A 11 21.03 -13.13 -4.41
N ASP A 12 21.70 -12.63 -5.46
CA ASP A 12 22.15 -11.24 -5.53
C ASP A 12 21.02 -10.26 -5.81
N ALA A 13 20.04 -10.65 -6.63
CA ALA A 13 18.83 -9.87 -6.85
C ALA A 13 18.00 -9.74 -5.55
N LEU A 14 17.87 -10.83 -4.79
CA LEU A 14 17.23 -10.82 -3.48
C LEU A 14 18.02 -9.99 -2.48
N ARG A 15 19.36 -10.13 -2.43
CA ARG A 15 20.25 -9.32 -1.58
C ARG A 15 20.18 -7.82 -1.90
N ARG A 16 19.96 -7.45 -3.16
CA ARG A 16 19.75 -6.06 -3.57
C ARG A 16 18.37 -5.52 -3.22
N ALA A 17 17.34 -6.37 -3.09
CA ALA A 17 16.00 -5.95 -2.66
C ALA A 17 15.86 -5.86 -1.13
N LEU A 18 16.63 -6.66 -0.37
CA LEU A 18 16.66 -6.66 1.10
C LEU A 18 16.78 -5.27 1.75
N PRO A 19 17.70 -4.36 1.36
CA PRO A 19 17.83 -3.07 2.04
C PRO A 19 16.57 -2.20 1.94
N GLY A 20 15.89 -2.21 0.80
CA GLY A 20 14.63 -1.46 0.63
C GLY A 20 13.46 -2.06 1.41
N VAL A 21 13.38 -3.39 1.45
CA VAL A 21 12.35 -4.10 2.24
C VAL A 21 12.60 -3.91 3.74
N ALA A 22 13.86 -3.98 4.18
CA ALA A 22 14.23 -3.75 5.57
C ALA A 22 13.92 -2.31 6.01
N LEU A 23 14.17 -1.31 5.15
CA LEU A 23 13.78 0.08 5.41
C LEU A 23 12.26 0.22 5.57
N ALA A 24 11.48 -0.36 4.65
CA ALA A 24 10.01 -0.32 4.72
C ALA A 24 9.48 -1.01 5.98
N ALA A 25 10.06 -2.16 6.34
CA ALA A 25 9.73 -2.88 7.57
C ALA A 25 10.09 -2.08 8.82
N ALA A 26 11.27 -1.45 8.85
CA ALA A 26 11.70 -0.61 9.96
C ALA A 26 10.76 0.59 10.17
N VAL A 27 10.33 1.26 9.09
CA VAL A 27 9.34 2.34 9.15
C VAL A 27 8.01 1.84 9.68
N ALA A 28 7.52 0.70 9.21
CA ALA A 28 6.26 0.11 9.68
C ALA A 28 6.31 -0.23 11.18
N VAL A 29 7.40 -0.84 11.65
CA VAL A 29 7.59 -1.18 13.07
C VAL A 29 7.71 0.09 13.92
N ALA A 30 8.48 1.08 13.47
CA ALA A 30 8.64 2.35 14.17
C ALA A 30 7.31 3.09 14.31
N ALA A 31 6.51 3.16 13.24
CA ALA A 31 5.20 3.80 13.26
C ALA A 31 4.20 3.08 14.18
N TYR A 32 4.17 1.74 14.14
CA TYR A 32 3.31 0.95 14.99
C TYR A 32 3.69 1.05 16.47
N ALA A 33 4.99 1.01 16.78
CA ALA A 33 5.50 1.22 18.13
C ALA A 33 5.21 2.64 18.64
N ALA A 34 5.39 3.66 17.78
CA ALA A 34 5.05 5.03 18.12
C ALA A 34 3.54 5.18 18.40
N ASN A 35 2.68 4.60 17.57
CA ASN A 35 1.23 4.62 17.78
C ASN A 35 0.85 4.07 19.16
N ARG A 36 1.39 2.91 19.53
CA ARG A 36 1.17 2.25 20.83
C ARG A 36 1.53 3.12 22.04
N VAL A 37 2.51 4.00 21.91
CA VAL A 37 2.96 4.89 23.01
C VAL A 37 2.14 6.18 23.04
N ILE A 38 1.73 6.69 21.88
CA ILE A 38 1.09 8.00 21.72
C ILE A 38 -0.45 7.91 21.82
N GLU A 39 -1.03 6.71 21.70
CA GLU A 39 -2.48 6.44 21.86
C GLU A 39 -3.10 7.09 23.10
N GLY A 40 -2.32 7.31 24.18
CA GLY A 40 -2.79 7.98 25.40
C GLY A 40 -2.89 9.51 25.34
N TRP A 41 -2.29 10.18 24.36
CA TRP A 41 -2.18 11.65 24.31
C TRP A 41 -2.79 12.25 23.05
N VAL A 42 -2.66 11.57 21.90
CA VAL A 42 -3.22 12.03 20.62
C VAL A 42 -3.68 10.82 19.80
N PRO A 43 -4.95 10.74 19.38
CA PRO A 43 -5.45 9.66 18.52
C PRO A 43 -5.03 9.91 17.06
N ILE A 44 -3.73 9.80 16.77
CA ILE A 44 -3.22 9.82 15.40
C ILE A 44 -3.19 8.37 14.89
N PRO A 45 -3.81 8.04 13.75
CA PRO A 45 -3.76 6.69 13.22
C PRO A 45 -2.33 6.31 12.77
N ALA A 46 -1.93 5.07 13.07
CA ALA A 46 -0.60 4.53 12.76
C ALA A 46 -0.18 4.70 11.29
N MET A 47 -1.14 4.69 10.36
CA MET A 47 -0.90 4.93 8.94
C MET A 47 -0.37 6.33 8.65
N VAL A 48 -0.89 7.36 9.32
CA VAL A 48 -0.41 8.74 9.15
C VAL A 48 0.99 8.89 9.72
N LEU A 49 1.27 8.28 10.89
CA LEU A 49 2.63 8.22 11.45
C LEU A 49 3.61 7.53 10.49
N ALA A 50 3.23 6.39 9.91
CA ALA A 50 4.04 5.69 8.91
C ALA A 50 4.29 6.54 7.67
N LEU A 51 3.28 7.27 7.20
CA LEU A 51 3.41 8.18 6.06
C LEU A 51 4.36 9.35 6.38
N LEU A 52 4.21 9.99 7.54
CA LEU A 52 5.06 11.10 7.97
C LEU A 52 6.53 10.65 8.12
N ILE A 53 6.76 9.52 8.78
CA ILE A 53 8.08 8.91 8.90
C ILE A 53 8.63 8.56 7.52
N GLY A 54 7.80 7.99 6.64
CA GLY A 54 8.18 7.67 5.26
C GLY A 54 8.59 8.90 4.44
N ILE A 55 7.86 10.01 4.56
CA ILE A 55 8.20 11.29 3.92
C ILE A 55 9.52 11.83 4.48
N ALA A 56 9.72 11.76 5.79
CA ALA A 56 10.97 12.18 6.43
C ALA A 56 12.18 11.33 5.99
N LEU A 57 11.98 10.04 5.71
CA LEU A 57 13.02 9.11 5.23
C LEU A 57 13.14 9.05 3.69
N ASN A 58 12.43 9.89 2.94
CA ASN A 58 12.56 9.99 1.49
C ASN A 58 14.01 10.15 0.97
N PRO A 59 14.93 10.94 1.58
CA PRO A 59 16.32 11.01 1.11
C PRO A 59 17.09 9.68 1.24
N VAL A 60 16.74 8.84 2.22
CA VAL A 60 17.32 7.50 2.38
C VAL A 60 16.71 6.54 1.35
N ALA A 61 15.43 6.72 1.02
CA ALA A 61 14.74 5.98 -0.04
C ALA A 61 15.29 6.30 -1.45
N ALA A 62 15.91 7.47 -1.64
CA ALA A 62 16.51 7.89 -2.91
C ALA A 62 17.80 7.14 -3.27
N TRP A 63 18.38 6.37 -2.35
CA TRP A 63 19.60 5.60 -2.60
C TRP A 63 19.33 4.44 -3.58
N PRO A 64 20.21 4.20 -4.57
CA PRO A 64 19.98 3.19 -5.62
C PRO A 64 19.85 1.75 -5.07
N ALA A 65 20.42 1.49 -3.89
CA ALA A 65 20.30 0.21 -3.20
C ALA A 65 18.89 -0.05 -2.63
N CYS A 66 18.16 0.98 -2.17
CA CYS A 66 16.85 0.82 -1.53
C CYS A 66 15.69 0.78 -2.53
N ARG A 67 15.88 1.44 -3.69
CA ARG A 67 14.87 1.55 -4.75
C ARG A 67 14.26 0.21 -5.22
N PRO A 68 15.03 -0.86 -5.52
CA PRO A 68 14.44 -2.12 -5.99
C PRO A 68 13.51 -2.77 -4.95
N GLY A 69 13.86 -2.70 -3.66
CA GLY A 69 13.02 -3.23 -2.58
C GLY A 69 11.73 -2.45 -2.39
N LEU A 70 11.78 -1.12 -2.45
CA LEU A 70 10.60 -0.26 -2.32
C LEU A 70 9.61 -0.46 -3.48
N VAL A 71 10.10 -0.62 -4.71
CA VAL A 71 9.25 -0.92 -5.87
C VAL A 71 8.58 -2.29 -5.73
N PHE A 72 9.31 -3.29 -5.22
CA PHE A 72 8.74 -4.60 -4.93
C PHE A 72 7.61 -4.51 -3.90
N CYS A 73 7.83 -3.81 -2.78
CA CYS A 73 6.79 -3.59 -1.76
C CYS A 73 5.57 -2.85 -2.34
N GLY A 74 5.78 -1.79 -3.10
CA GLY A 74 4.70 -0.95 -3.63
C GLY A 74 3.85 -1.60 -4.72
N LYS A 75 4.39 -2.56 -5.48
CA LYS A 75 3.67 -3.21 -6.59
C LYS A 75 3.27 -4.65 -6.30
N VAL A 76 4.22 -5.47 -5.89
CA VAL A 76 4.02 -6.91 -5.75
C VAL A 76 3.36 -7.20 -4.41
N LEU A 77 3.98 -6.75 -3.32
CA LEU A 77 3.47 -7.01 -1.97
C LEU A 77 2.10 -6.35 -1.75
N LEU A 78 1.94 -5.10 -2.19
CA LEU A 78 0.66 -4.39 -2.10
C LEU A 78 -0.47 -5.13 -2.84
N ARG A 79 -0.19 -5.63 -4.06
CA ARG A 79 -1.20 -6.37 -4.83
C ARG A 79 -1.60 -7.67 -4.14
N TRP A 80 -0.65 -8.41 -3.58
CA TRP A 80 -0.93 -9.61 -2.79
C TRP A 80 -1.74 -9.28 -1.53
N ALA A 81 -1.41 -8.20 -0.83
CA ALA A 81 -2.12 -7.76 0.36
C ALA A 81 -3.59 -7.42 0.06
N VAL A 82 -3.85 -6.64 -1.00
CA VAL A 82 -5.22 -6.27 -1.40
C VAL A 82 -6.00 -7.50 -1.89
N ALA A 83 -5.37 -8.44 -2.60
CA ALA A 83 -6.02 -9.68 -3.01
C ALA A 83 -6.45 -10.54 -1.81
N CYS A 84 -5.56 -10.72 -0.82
CA CYS A 84 -5.89 -11.44 0.42
C CYS A 84 -6.96 -10.71 1.25
N LEU A 85 -6.89 -9.38 1.29
CA LEU A 85 -7.88 -8.57 2.00
C LEU A 85 -9.27 -8.70 1.35
N GLY A 86 -9.34 -8.67 0.01
CA GLY A 86 -10.57 -8.89 -0.75
C GLY A 86 -11.15 -10.29 -0.54
N LEU A 87 -10.30 -11.33 -0.52
CA LEU A 87 -10.73 -12.70 -0.22
C LEU A 87 -11.32 -12.81 1.19
N ARG A 88 -10.68 -12.20 2.20
CA ARG A 88 -11.19 -12.17 3.58
C ARG A 88 -12.57 -11.50 3.65
N VAL A 89 -12.73 -10.36 2.98
CA VAL A 89 -14.00 -9.63 2.96
C VAL A 89 -15.08 -10.45 2.24
N ALA A 90 -14.79 -11.00 1.06
CA ALA A 90 -15.74 -11.81 0.30
C ALA A 90 -16.25 -13.03 1.10
N LEU A 91 -15.37 -13.74 1.80
CA LEU A 91 -15.77 -14.87 2.66
C LEU A 91 -16.65 -14.42 3.84
N ALA A 92 -16.30 -13.28 4.46
CA ALA A 92 -17.08 -12.71 5.56
C ALA A 92 -18.47 -12.22 5.10
N ASP A 93 -18.56 -11.62 3.92
CA ASP A 93 -19.81 -11.12 3.35
C ASP A 93 -20.75 -12.27 2.94
N ILE A 94 -20.22 -13.33 2.32
CA ILE A 94 -20.99 -14.54 1.97
C ILE A 94 -21.57 -15.19 3.24
N ALA A 95 -20.79 -15.25 4.33
CA ALA A 95 -21.22 -15.88 5.57
C ALA A 95 -22.30 -15.08 6.34
N SER A 96 -22.43 -13.79 6.08
CA SER A 96 -23.24 -12.88 6.90
C SER A 96 -24.47 -12.34 6.17
N LEU A 97 -24.34 -11.82 4.94
CA LEU A 97 -25.40 -11.04 4.28
C LEU A 97 -25.57 -11.31 2.77
N GLY A 98 -24.65 -12.04 2.12
CA GLY A 98 -24.80 -12.57 0.76
C GLY A 98 -25.11 -11.55 -0.34
N THR A 99 -26.38 -11.32 -0.64
CA THR A 99 -26.85 -10.45 -1.74
C THR A 99 -27.06 -9.00 -1.34
N ALA A 100 -27.41 -8.72 -0.07
CA ALA A 100 -27.69 -7.36 0.38
C ALA A 100 -26.43 -6.48 0.40
N VAL A 101 -25.30 -7.02 0.87
CA VAL A 101 -24.01 -6.30 0.87
C VAL A 101 -23.51 -6.05 -0.55
N ALA A 102 -23.68 -7.00 -1.47
CA ALA A 102 -23.27 -6.82 -2.86
C ALA A 102 -23.99 -5.63 -3.52
N VAL A 103 -25.32 -5.53 -3.35
CA VAL A 103 -26.10 -4.40 -3.89
C VAL A 103 -25.69 -3.09 -3.24
N LEU A 104 -25.49 -3.07 -1.92
CA LEU A 104 -25.04 -1.89 -1.18
C LEU A 104 -23.67 -1.40 -1.66
N VAL A 105 -22.71 -2.30 -1.86
CA VAL A 105 -21.35 -1.97 -2.33
C VAL A 105 -21.41 -1.40 -3.75
N ILE A 106 -22.15 -2.02 -4.66
CA ILE A 106 -22.31 -1.52 -6.04
C ILE A 106 -22.95 -0.12 -6.02
N ALA A 107 -24.02 0.07 -5.25
CA ALA A 107 -24.68 1.37 -5.12
C ALA A 107 -23.74 2.43 -4.52
N ALA A 108 -23.05 2.11 -3.43
CA ALA A 108 -22.11 3.02 -2.78
C ALA A 108 -20.93 3.39 -3.68
N MET A 109 -20.33 2.43 -4.39
CA MET A 109 -19.26 2.70 -5.35
C MET A 109 -19.75 3.59 -6.50
N THR A 110 -20.94 3.31 -7.04
CA THR A 110 -21.54 4.11 -8.11
C THR A 110 -21.77 5.55 -7.67
N VAL A 111 -22.38 5.75 -6.49
CA VAL A 111 -22.61 7.07 -5.91
C VAL A 111 -21.28 7.78 -5.63
N THR A 112 -20.28 7.08 -5.10
CA THR A 112 -18.96 7.66 -4.80
C THR A 112 -18.26 8.14 -6.08
N ILE A 113 -18.25 7.32 -7.15
CA ILE A 113 -17.64 7.69 -8.44
C ILE A 113 -18.38 8.87 -9.08
N LEU A 114 -19.72 8.86 -9.04
CA LEU A 114 -20.51 9.97 -9.58
C LEU A 114 -20.31 11.26 -8.79
N ALA A 115 -20.22 11.17 -7.46
CA ALA A 115 -19.95 12.31 -6.59
C ALA A 115 -18.54 12.87 -6.82
N ASP A 116 -17.53 12.00 -6.93
CA ASP A 116 -16.15 12.39 -7.23
C ASP A 116 -16.08 13.13 -8.58
N PHE A 117 -16.72 12.60 -9.62
CA PHE A 117 -16.78 13.26 -10.93
C PHE A 117 -17.52 14.60 -10.89
N ALA A 118 -18.66 14.67 -10.19
CA ALA A 118 -19.41 15.92 -10.02
C ALA A 118 -18.58 16.99 -9.29
N LEU A 119 -17.82 16.58 -8.27
CA LEU A 119 -16.96 17.45 -7.50
C LEU A 119 -15.75 17.91 -8.33
N ALA A 120 -15.07 17.00 -9.03
CA ALA A 120 -13.98 17.34 -9.95
C ALA A 120 -14.42 18.36 -11.02
N ARG A 121 -15.63 18.19 -11.56
CA ARG A 121 -16.22 19.12 -12.52
C ARG A 121 -16.60 20.47 -11.88
N ALA A 122 -17.10 20.48 -10.64
CA ALA A 122 -17.39 21.72 -9.91
C ALA A 122 -16.13 22.54 -9.61
N PHE A 123 -14.99 21.87 -9.40
CA PHE A 123 -13.67 22.51 -9.24
C PHE A 123 -12.99 22.86 -10.58
N GLY A 124 -13.64 22.64 -11.72
CA GLY A 124 -13.14 23.03 -13.04
C GLY A 124 -11.92 22.25 -13.53
N GLN A 125 -11.69 21.04 -13.00
CA GLN A 125 -10.56 20.20 -13.42
C GLN A 125 -10.75 19.70 -14.87
N PRO A 126 -9.69 19.72 -15.71
CA PRO A 126 -9.76 19.18 -17.07
C PRO A 126 -10.02 17.67 -17.04
N ALA A 127 -10.64 17.15 -18.11
CA ALA A 127 -11.23 15.80 -18.23
C ALA A 127 -10.27 14.60 -18.11
N GLY A 128 -9.09 14.77 -17.51
CA GLY A 128 -8.15 13.71 -17.14
C GLY A 128 -8.03 13.46 -15.63
N TYR A 129 -8.62 14.30 -14.78
CA TYR A 129 -8.65 14.14 -13.32
C TYR A 129 -10.10 13.83 -12.88
N GLY A 130 -10.43 12.54 -12.82
CA GLY A 130 -11.78 12.06 -12.49
C GLY A 130 -11.96 10.58 -12.86
N ALA A 131 -10.92 9.78 -12.59
CA ALA A 131 -10.90 8.33 -12.70
C ALA A 131 -10.08 7.77 -11.53
#